data_AF-A0A3M2BA98-F1
#
_entry.id   AF-A0A3M2BA98-F1
#
_cell.length_a   1.000
_cell.length_b   1.000
_cell.length_c   1.000
_cell.angle_alpha   90.00
_cell.angle_beta   90.00
_cell.angle_gamma   90.00
#
_symmetry.space_group_name_H-M   'P 1'
#
loop_
_entity.id
_entity.type
_entity.pdbx_description
1 polymer ?
#
loop_
_entity_poly.entity_id
_entity_poly.type
_entity_poly.pdbx_seq_one_letter_code
_entity_poly.pdbx_strand_id
1 'polypeptide(L)'
;GELPALGPAPGFAERVLAGLREAPAPTALPAAARERVPTGVGATAGAAAPWPAATGTGARVRRWLGRDRDPIELTPEVLQDYLDGALPVAAMARVDARLAESPEALAELREWERLFGGLDGLGHVAPSPQLHHRIMAQVRVGQLVRAVQQPTTLGERLWARVRRFVPRTRRAWAVISGVAVTPASVVALVLYAVFSSSSMTPGDLVAFVSWQLRDSFAALGSRAYDWAIESPVLFQVFSVFEGLARSPGLAAAALLGTAALSAAALWFLYRTLQSHRSVEGRTYA
;
A
#
# COMPACT_ATOMS: atom_id res chain seq x y z
N GLY A 1 4.66 15.25 -55.06
CA GLY A 1 3.35 15.83 -55.39
C GLY A 1 2.74 16.29 -54.09
N GLU A 2 2.52 17.59 -53.93
CA GLU A 2 1.89 18.15 -52.74
C GLU A 2 0.41 17.71 -52.70
N LEU A 3 0.02 17.08 -51.59
CA LEU A 3 -1.38 16.73 -51.35
C LEU A 3 -2.16 18.00 -50.99
N PRO A 4 -3.36 18.21 -51.55
CA PRO A 4 -4.18 19.37 -51.23
C PRO A 4 -4.55 19.36 -49.74
N ALA A 5 -4.41 20.53 -49.09
CA ALA A 5 -4.76 20.72 -47.70
C ALA A 5 -6.25 20.37 -47.48
N LEU A 6 -6.50 19.26 -46.79
CA LEU A 6 -7.84 18.86 -46.36
C LEU A 6 -8.28 19.76 -45.21
N GLY A 7 -8.84 20.93 -45.56
CA GLY A 7 -9.58 21.74 -44.61
C GLY A 7 -10.89 21.04 -44.19
N PRO A 8 -11.36 21.20 -42.94
CA PRO A 8 -12.63 20.63 -42.52
C PRO A 8 -13.76 21.14 -43.41
N ALA A 9 -14.69 20.25 -43.79
CA ALA A 9 -15.81 20.60 -44.64
C ALA A 9 -16.60 21.79 -44.02
N PRO A 10 -17.03 22.76 -44.82
CA PRO A 10 -17.86 23.86 -44.32
C PRO A 10 -19.08 23.31 -43.57
N GLY A 11 -19.36 23.88 -42.40
CA GLY A 11 -20.44 23.47 -41.50
C GLY A 11 -20.14 22.26 -40.59
N PHE A 12 -18.91 21.74 -40.54
CA PHE A 12 -18.55 20.66 -39.60
C PHE A 12 -18.82 21.05 -38.14
N ALA A 13 -18.43 22.26 -37.73
CA ALA A 13 -18.64 22.74 -36.36
C ALA A 13 -20.13 22.87 -35.99
N GLU A 14 -20.99 23.31 -36.90
CA GLU A 14 -22.43 23.41 -36.67
C GLU A 14 -23.09 22.04 -36.53
N ARG A 15 -22.68 21.05 -37.34
CA ARG A 15 -23.18 19.68 -37.23
C ARG A 15 -22.78 19.02 -35.91
N VAL A 16 -21.54 19.22 -35.45
CA VAL A 16 -21.08 18.70 -34.15
C VAL A 16 -21.85 19.34 -33.00
N LEU A 17 -22.07 20.66 -33.04
CA LEU A 17 -22.83 21.37 -32.01
C LEU A 17 -24.33 21.03 -32.04
N ALA A 18 -24.90 20.73 -33.20
CA ALA A 18 -26.28 20.24 -33.32
C ALA A 18 -26.43 18.86 -32.67
N GLY A 19 -25.51 17.92 -32.97
CA GLY A 19 -25.55 16.57 -32.36
C GLY A 19 -25.39 16.57 -30.84
N LEU A 20 -24.61 17.50 -30.28
CA LEU A 20 -24.46 17.64 -28.83
C LEU A 20 -25.71 18.23 -28.14
N ARG A 21 -26.55 18.97 -28.87
CA ARG A 21 -27.82 19.50 -28.33
C ARG A 21 -28.95 18.48 -28.36
N GLU A 22 -28.87 17.48 -29.23
CA GLU A 22 -29.86 16.42 -29.35
C GLU A 22 -29.56 15.20 -28.47
N ALA A 23 -28.40 15.17 -27.79
CA ALA A 23 -28.09 14.12 -26.83
C ALA A 23 -29.15 14.11 -25.72
N PRO A 24 -29.94 13.03 -25.57
CA PRO A 24 -30.99 12.96 -24.57
C PRO A 24 -30.38 13.12 -23.18
N ALA A 25 -30.99 13.97 -22.35
CA ALA A 25 -30.57 14.17 -20.97
C ALA A 25 -30.47 12.82 -20.25
N PRO A 26 -29.44 12.59 -19.42
CA PRO A 26 -29.24 11.32 -18.76
C PRO A 26 -30.49 10.96 -17.95
N THR A 27 -31.18 9.91 -18.40
CA THR A 27 -32.36 9.37 -17.74
C THR A 27 -32.00 9.07 -16.29
N ALA A 28 -32.62 9.79 -15.36
CA ALA A 28 -32.45 9.57 -13.94
C ALA A 28 -32.77 8.11 -13.62
N LEU A 29 -31.77 7.38 -13.11
CA LEU A 29 -31.94 6.02 -12.61
C LEU A 29 -33.09 5.99 -11.59
N PRO A 30 -34.06 5.06 -11.72
CA PRO A 30 -35.19 4.99 -10.80
C PRO A 30 -34.71 4.67 -9.38
N ALA A 31 -35.16 5.47 -8.42
CA ALA A 31 -34.84 5.39 -7.00
C ALA A 31 -35.36 4.11 -6.27
N ALA A 32 -35.85 3.12 -7.01
CA ALA A 32 -36.54 1.95 -6.47
C ALA A 32 -35.62 0.77 -6.06
N ALA A 33 -34.29 0.91 -6.15
CA ALA A 33 -33.34 -0.16 -5.80
C ALA A 33 -32.74 -0.05 -4.39
N ARG A 34 -33.30 0.80 -3.52
CA ARG A 34 -32.94 0.89 -2.10
C ARG A 34 -34.13 0.49 -1.24
N GLU A 35 -34.16 -0.78 -0.85
CA GLU A 35 -34.71 -1.31 0.43
C GLU A 35 -35.25 -2.72 0.22
N ARG A 36 -34.46 -3.74 0.60
CA ARG A 36 -34.96 -4.94 1.26
C ARG A 36 -33.90 -5.46 2.22
N VAL A 37 -33.98 -4.97 3.47
CA VAL A 37 -33.36 -5.62 4.63
C VAL A 37 -34.37 -6.66 5.13
N PRO A 38 -34.09 -7.97 5.10
CA PRO A 38 -34.98 -8.96 5.68
C PRO A 38 -34.82 -8.96 7.20
N THR A 39 -35.81 -8.42 7.90
CA THR A 39 -36.04 -8.68 9.33
C THR A 39 -36.97 -9.89 9.43
N GLY A 40 -36.40 -11.07 9.63
CA GLY A 40 -37.13 -12.31 9.89
C GLY A 40 -36.71 -12.89 11.23
N VAL A 41 -37.41 -12.51 12.30
CA VAL A 41 -37.38 -13.20 13.59
C VAL A 41 -38.45 -14.30 13.50
N GLY A 42 -38.01 -15.55 13.38
CA GLY A 42 -38.86 -16.73 13.41
C GLY A 42 -38.23 -17.78 14.31
N ALA A 43 -38.79 -17.93 15.50
CA ALA A 43 -38.47 -18.98 16.44
C ALA A 43 -39.12 -20.30 16.00
N THR A 44 -38.33 -21.37 15.89
CA THR A 44 -38.80 -22.75 16.09
C THR A 44 -37.70 -23.59 16.71
N ALA A 45 -38.11 -24.37 17.71
CA ALA A 45 -37.30 -25.24 18.53
C ALA A 45 -36.80 -26.50 17.80
N GLY A 46 -35.69 -27.04 18.32
CA GLY A 46 -35.49 -28.48 18.47
C GLY A 46 -35.01 -29.28 17.27
N ALA A 47 -33.69 -29.40 17.11
CA ALA A 47 -33.05 -30.66 16.73
C ALA A 47 -31.54 -30.58 17.05
N ALA A 48 -31.05 -31.52 17.84
CA ALA A 48 -29.65 -31.68 18.16
C ALA A 48 -28.84 -31.97 16.88
N ALA A 49 -27.87 -31.11 16.57
CA ALA A 49 -26.89 -31.30 15.51
C ALA A 49 -25.48 -30.97 16.04
N PRO A 50 -24.45 -31.72 15.61
CA PRO A 50 -23.13 -31.74 16.24
C PRO A 50 -22.38 -30.42 16.09
N TRP A 51 -21.61 -30.10 17.13
CA TRP A 51 -20.78 -28.91 17.31
C TRP A 51 -20.13 -28.36 16.03
N PRO A 52 -20.22 -27.04 15.75
CA PRO A 52 -19.49 -26.43 14.65
C PRO A 52 -17.99 -26.39 14.99
N ALA A 53 -17.20 -27.07 14.17
CA ALA A 53 -15.74 -26.99 14.22
C ALA A 53 -15.26 -25.54 14.04
N ALA A 54 -14.40 -25.13 14.97
CA ALA A 54 -13.46 -24.01 14.93
C ALA A 54 -13.63 -22.96 13.81
N THR A 55 -14.34 -21.87 14.10
CA THR A 55 -14.22 -20.60 13.36
C THR A 55 -12.92 -19.90 13.73
N GLY A 56 -11.80 -20.51 13.32
CA GLY A 56 -10.47 -19.96 13.55
C GLY A 56 -10.28 -18.63 12.81
N THR A 57 -9.78 -17.63 13.52
CA THR A 57 -9.31 -16.34 13.01
C THR A 57 -8.43 -16.49 11.76
N GLY A 58 -7.72 -17.62 11.62
CA GLY A 58 -6.92 -17.97 10.46
C GLY A 58 -7.70 -18.16 9.14
N ALA A 59 -8.99 -18.52 9.16
CA ALA A 59 -9.81 -18.59 7.95
C ALA A 59 -10.24 -17.18 7.49
N ARG A 60 -10.46 -16.27 8.44
CA ARG A 60 -10.75 -14.86 8.18
C ARG A 60 -9.51 -14.11 7.68
N VAL A 61 -8.35 -14.38 8.27
CA VAL A 61 -7.06 -13.86 7.81
C VAL A 61 -6.67 -14.43 6.44
N ARG A 62 -6.90 -15.72 6.17
CA ARG A 62 -6.72 -16.29 4.82
C ARG A 62 -7.70 -15.73 3.80
N ARG A 63 -8.96 -15.46 4.17
CA ARG A 63 -9.93 -14.76 3.31
C ARG A 63 -9.57 -13.29 3.08
N TRP A 64 -8.86 -12.64 4.01
CA TRP A 64 -8.39 -11.26 3.86
C TRP A 64 -7.07 -11.15 3.09
N LEU A 65 -6.15 -12.10 3.30
CA LEU A 65 -4.92 -12.28 2.51
C LEU A 65 -5.17 -12.89 1.12
N GLY A 66 -6.31 -13.55 0.95
CA GLY A 66 -6.75 -14.20 -0.28
C GLY A 66 -8.00 -13.57 -0.87
N ARG A 67 -8.31 -12.30 -0.54
CA ARG A 67 -9.40 -11.56 -1.17
C ARG A 67 -8.95 -11.18 -2.59
N ASP A 68 -9.35 -12.07 -3.49
CA ASP A 68 -9.43 -11.97 -4.94
C ASP A 68 -8.10 -12.00 -5.69
N ARG A 69 -7.52 -13.21 -5.70
CA ARG A 69 -6.79 -13.75 -6.86
C ARG A 69 -7.77 -14.24 -7.94
N ASP A 70 -8.85 -13.50 -8.16
CA ASP A 70 -9.55 -13.75 -9.41
C ASP A 70 -8.57 -13.33 -10.50
N PRO A 71 -8.24 -14.24 -11.45
CA PRO A 71 -7.39 -13.89 -12.56
C PRO A 71 -7.98 -12.64 -13.19
N ILE A 72 -7.17 -11.59 -13.37
CA ILE A 72 -7.63 -10.45 -14.16
C ILE A 72 -7.95 -11.00 -15.54
N GLU A 73 -9.22 -10.89 -15.91
CA GLU A 73 -9.65 -11.14 -17.28
C GLU A 73 -9.07 -10.02 -18.15
N LEU A 74 -8.25 -10.40 -19.13
CA LEU A 74 -7.64 -9.46 -20.07
C LEU A 74 -8.67 -9.15 -21.15
N THR A 75 -9.66 -8.34 -20.79
CA THR A 75 -10.59 -7.78 -21.77
C THR A 75 -9.89 -6.66 -22.57
N PRO A 76 -10.35 -6.35 -23.79
CA PRO A 76 -9.79 -5.27 -24.61
C PRO A 76 -9.75 -3.92 -23.87
N GLU A 77 -10.73 -3.63 -23.03
CA GLU A 77 -10.78 -2.39 -22.23
C GLU A 77 -9.66 -2.34 -21.19
N VAL A 78 -9.35 -3.47 -20.54
CA VAL A 78 -8.24 -3.55 -19.58
C VAL A 78 -6.89 -3.43 -20.28
N LEU A 79 -6.74 -4.01 -21.48
CA LEU A 79 -5.54 -3.82 -22.31
C LEU A 79 -5.37 -2.37 -22.75
N GLN A 80 -6.47 -1.70 -23.11
CA GLN A 80 -6.45 -0.27 -23.45
C GLN A 80 -6.07 0.59 -22.24
N ASP A 81 -6.71 0.39 -21.09
CA ASP A 81 -6.38 1.11 -19.86
C ASP A 81 -4.92 0.86 -19.41
N TYR A 82 -4.38 -0.33 -19.72
CA TYR A 82 -2.99 -0.69 -19.48
C TYR A 82 -2.04 0.10 -20.40
N LEU A 83 -2.33 0.15 -21.70
CA LEU A 83 -1.55 0.94 -22.68
C LEU A 83 -1.61 2.44 -22.41
N ASP A 84 -2.77 2.95 -21.99
CA ASP A 84 -2.97 4.35 -21.63
C ASP A 84 -2.32 4.72 -20.27
N GLY A 85 -1.82 3.73 -19.52
CA GLY A 85 -1.28 3.94 -18.18
C GLY A 85 -2.33 4.40 -17.15
N ALA A 86 -3.61 4.17 -17.43
CA ALA A 86 -4.74 4.55 -16.58
C ALA A 86 -4.95 3.58 -15.42
N LEU A 87 -4.37 2.38 -15.48
CA LEU A 87 -4.50 1.37 -14.43
C LEU A 87 -3.73 1.74 -13.15
N PRO A 88 -4.27 1.45 -11.95
CA PRO A 88 -3.51 1.51 -10.71
C PRO A 88 -2.30 0.57 -10.72
N VAL A 89 -1.20 0.96 -10.05
CA VAL A 89 0.07 0.19 -10.02
C VAL A 89 -0.11 -1.29 -9.68
N ALA A 90 -1.00 -1.61 -8.73
CA ALA A 90 -1.29 -3.00 -8.35
C ALA A 90 -2.07 -3.79 -9.42
N ALA A 91 -2.85 -3.11 -10.28
CA ALA A 91 -3.51 -3.72 -11.43
C ALA A 91 -2.51 -3.92 -12.58
N MET A 92 -1.65 -2.94 -12.85
CA MET A 92 -0.56 -3.06 -13.85
C MET A 92 0.29 -4.31 -13.58
N ALA A 93 0.78 -4.50 -12.36
CA ALA A 93 1.59 -5.67 -12.00
C ALA A 93 0.87 -7.02 -12.19
N ARG A 94 -0.47 -7.03 -12.12
CA ARG A 94 -1.27 -8.24 -12.36
C ARG A 94 -1.48 -8.49 -13.85
N VAL A 95 -1.67 -7.43 -14.65
CA VAL A 95 -1.69 -7.51 -16.11
C VAL A 95 -0.34 -8.00 -16.63
N ASP A 96 0.77 -7.46 -16.10
CA ASP A 96 2.14 -7.90 -16.43
C ASP A 96 2.33 -9.40 -16.18
N ALA A 97 1.93 -9.88 -14.99
CA ALA A 97 2.02 -11.29 -14.65
C ALA A 97 1.19 -12.15 -15.61
N ARG A 98 -0.02 -11.70 -15.98
CA ARG A 98 -0.90 -12.44 -16.89
C ARG A 98 -0.38 -12.43 -18.34
N LEU A 99 0.20 -11.33 -18.81
CA LEU A 99 0.85 -11.23 -20.12
C LEU A 99 2.08 -12.15 -20.21
N ALA A 100 2.81 -12.33 -19.11
CA ALA A 100 3.92 -13.29 -19.06
C ALA A 100 3.46 -14.76 -19.17
N GLU A 101 2.23 -15.05 -18.74
CA GLU A 101 1.64 -16.38 -18.78
C GLU A 101 0.88 -16.69 -20.08
N SER A 102 0.43 -15.67 -20.83
CA SER A 102 -0.40 -15.83 -22.04
C SER A 102 0.29 -15.23 -23.28
N PRO A 103 0.88 -16.05 -24.16
CA PRO A 103 1.50 -15.56 -25.39
C PRO A 103 0.47 -14.97 -26.37
N GLU A 104 -0.79 -15.40 -26.30
CA GLU A 104 -1.90 -14.87 -27.11
C GLU A 104 -2.21 -13.42 -26.73
N ALA A 105 -2.39 -13.14 -25.43
CA ALA A 105 -2.62 -11.78 -24.96
C ALA A 105 -1.43 -10.84 -25.22
N LEU A 106 -0.21 -11.37 -25.17
CA LEU A 106 0.98 -10.61 -25.56
C LEU A 106 1.03 -10.30 -27.07
N ALA A 107 0.57 -11.23 -27.91
CA ALA A 107 0.48 -11.00 -29.36
C ALA A 107 -0.57 -9.93 -29.69
N GLU A 108 -1.71 -9.96 -28.99
CA GLU A 108 -2.75 -8.92 -29.09
C GLU A 108 -2.17 -7.56 -28.66
N LEU A 109 -1.56 -7.45 -27.48
CA LEU A 109 -0.94 -6.20 -27.02
C LEU A 109 0.05 -5.62 -28.06
N ARG A 110 0.91 -6.46 -28.63
CA ARG A 110 1.86 -6.05 -29.68
C ARG A 110 1.18 -5.63 -30.99
N GLU A 111 0.00 -6.14 -31.29
CA GLU A 111 -0.79 -5.67 -32.42
C GLU A 111 -1.33 -4.27 -32.16
N TRP A 112 -1.88 -4.02 -30.98
CA TRP A 112 -2.32 -2.68 -30.56
C TRP A 112 -1.16 -1.67 -30.55
N GLU A 113 0.00 -2.03 -30.00
CA GLU A 113 1.21 -1.18 -30.03
C GLU A 113 1.65 -0.85 -31.46
N ARG A 114 1.57 -1.80 -32.40
CA ARG A 114 1.87 -1.56 -33.82
C ARG A 114 0.85 -0.62 -34.47
N LEU A 115 -0.44 -0.77 -34.14
CA LEU A 115 -1.49 0.13 -34.62
C LEU A 115 -1.28 1.56 -34.11
N PHE A 116 -1.00 1.73 -32.82
CA PHE A 116 -0.71 3.04 -32.23
C PHE A 116 0.59 3.65 -32.78
N GLY A 117 1.64 2.86 -32.97
CA GLY A 117 2.87 3.32 -33.62
C GLY A 117 2.64 3.78 -35.06
N GLY A 118 1.68 3.18 -35.77
CA GLY A 118 1.23 3.66 -37.08
C GLY A 118 0.53 5.02 -37.02
N LEU A 119 -0.23 5.27 -35.95
CA LEU A 119 -0.89 6.56 -35.71
C LEU A 119 0.10 7.66 -35.33
N ASP A 120 1.16 7.34 -34.58
CA ASP A 120 2.24 8.29 -34.29
C ASP A 120 2.98 8.75 -35.56
N GLY A 121 2.94 7.93 -36.63
CA GLY A 121 3.45 8.29 -37.95
C GLY A 121 2.55 9.27 -38.73
N LEU A 122 1.31 9.50 -38.29
CA LEU A 122 0.47 10.55 -38.85
C LEU A 122 1.12 11.89 -38.50
N GLY A 123 1.54 12.63 -39.53
CA GLY A 123 2.32 13.85 -39.39
C GLY A 123 1.81 14.74 -38.27
N HIS A 124 2.72 15.14 -37.38
CA HIS A 124 2.40 15.88 -36.16
C HIS A 124 1.54 17.11 -36.50
N VAL A 125 0.26 17.05 -36.16
CA VAL A 125 -0.65 18.17 -36.36
C VAL A 125 -0.32 19.19 -35.28
N ALA A 126 0.41 20.24 -35.66
CA ALA A 126 0.71 21.33 -34.75
C ALA A 126 -0.61 21.89 -34.18
N PRO A 127 -0.82 21.86 -32.85
CA PRO A 127 -2.02 22.39 -32.26
C PRO A 127 -2.14 23.89 -32.58
N SER A 128 -3.37 24.37 -32.83
CA SER A 128 -3.57 25.79 -33.08
C SER A 128 -3.00 26.63 -31.92
N PRO A 129 -2.41 27.81 -32.17
CA PRO A 129 -1.82 28.64 -31.11
C PRO A 129 -2.84 29.06 -30.03
N GLN A 130 -4.14 28.99 -30.34
CA GLN A 130 -5.23 29.32 -29.41
C GLN A 130 -5.62 28.15 -28.49
N LEU A 131 -5.23 26.91 -28.84
CA LEU A 131 -5.61 25.73 -28.06
C LEU A 131 -5.08 25.80 -26.63
N HIS A 132 -3.81 26.22 -26.47
CA HIS A 132 -3.21 26.37 -25.15
C HIS A 132 -4.01 27.33 -24.26
N HIS A 133 -4.44 28.48 -24.81
CA HIS A 133 -5.23 29.45 -24.06
C HIS A 133 -6.62 28.89 -23.68
N ARG A 134 -7.26 28.13 -24.57
CA ARG A 134 -8.56 27.50 -24.27
C ARG A 134 -8.44 26.42 -23.19
N ILE A 135 -7.40 25.59 -23.27
CA ILE A 135 -7.11 24.58 -22.24
C ILE A 135 -6.85 25.26 -20.89
N MET A 136 -5.98 26.27 -20.86
CA MET A 136 -5.67 26.97 -19.60
C MET A 136 -6.86 27.75 -19.03
N ALA A 137 -7.80 28.21 -19.87
CA ALA A 137 -9.03 28.82 -19.41
C ALA A 137 -10.02 27.80 -18.78
N GLN A 138 -10.01 26.55 -19.24
CA GLN A 138 -10.90 25.49 -18.74
C GLN A 138 -10.29 24.69 -17.58
N VAL A 139 -8.98 24.53 -17.56
CA VAL A 139 -8.26 23.82 -16.50
C VAL A 139 -8.23 24.72 -15.25
N ARG A 140 -9.22 24.54 -14.37
CA ARG A 140 -9.18 25.11 -13.03
C ARG A 140 -8.11 24.37 -12.23
N VAL A 141 -6.87 24.85 -12.31
CA VAL A 141 -5.69 24.28 -11.62
C VAL A 141 -5.97 23.99 -10.13
N GLY A 142 -6.79 24.84 -9.48
CA GLY A 142 -7.19 24.62 -8.08
C GLY A 142 -8.04 23.38 -7.81
N GLN A 143 -8.77 22.85 -8.80
CA GLN A 143 -9.57 21.61 -8.64
C GLN A 143 -8.75 20.35 -8.91
N LEU A 144 -7.84 20.37 -9.88
CA LEU A 144 -6.90 19.27 -10.13
C LEU A 144 -5.93 19.09 -8.96
N VAL A 145 -5.40 20.19 -8.41
CA VAL A 145 -4.55 20.12 -7.21
C VAL A 145 -5.34 19.56 -6.01
N ARG A 146 -6.62 19.88 -5.86
CA ARG A 146 -7.46 19.31 -4.79
C ARG A 146 -7.78 17.83 -4.99
N ALA A 147 -7.99 17.37 -6.22
CA ALA A 147 -8.26 15.97 -6.52
C ALA A 147 -7.02 15.11 -6.30
N VAL A 148 -5.84 15.60 -6.70
CA VAL A 148 -4.54 14.92 -6.49
C VAL A 148 -4.08 15.00 -5.03
N GLN A 149 -4.41 16.08 -4.31
CA GLN A 149 -4.13 16.21 -2.87
C GLN A 149 -5.14 15.53 -1.95
N GLN A 150 -6.14 14.80 -2.48
CA GLN A 150 -6.95 13.98 -1.58
C GLN A 150 -6.08 12.81 -1.08
N PRO A 151 -5.79 12.74 0.23
CA PRO A 151 -4.88 11.76 0.80
C PRO A 151 -5.56 10.38 0.78
N THR A 152 -5.45 9.66 -0.34
CA THR A 152 -6.10 8.35 -0.51
C THR A 152 -5.33 7.22 0.17
N THR A 153 -4.14 7.50 0.72
CA THR A 153 -3.31 6.44 1.28
C THR A 153 -3.31 6.45 2.81
N LEU A 154 -3.62 5.27 3.36
CA LEU A 154 -3.44 4.91 4.76
C LEU A 154 -2.04 5.30 5.31
N GLY A 155 -1.04 5.37 4.42
CA GLY A 155 0.31 5.83 4.69
C GLY A 155 0.38 7.25 5.23
N GLU A 156 -0.42 8.19 4.72
CA GLU A 156 -0.39 9.58 5.19
C GLU A 156 -1.06 9.76 6.57
N ARG A 157 -2.06 8.93 6.89
CA ARG A 157 -2.65 8.89 8.25
C ARG A 157 -1.65 8.36 9.28
N LEU A 158 -0.87 7.34 8.89
CA LEU A 158 0.25 6.86 9.69
C LEU A 158 1.34 7.93 9.81
N TRP A 159 1.66 8.63 8.72
CA TRP A 159 2.68 9.67 8.72
C TRP A 159 2.31 10.89 9.57
N ALA A 160 1.04 11.30 9.56
CA ALA A 160 0.53 12.33 10.45
C ALA A 160 0.65 11.92 11.93
N ARG A 161 0.47 10.62 12.24
CA ARG A 161 0.62 10.08 13.60
C ARG A 161 2.09 9.97 14.01
N VAL A 162 2.98 9.59 13.09
CA VAL A 162 4.45 9.57 13.31
C VAL A 162 5.00 10.98 13.51
N ARG A 163 4.54 11.97 12.73
CA ARG A 163 4.96 13.38 12.91
C ARG A 163 4.60 13.94 14.29
N ARG A 164 3.62 13.37 14.98
CA ARG A 164 3.29 13.75 16.36
C ARG A 164 4.35 13.31 17.38
N PHE A 165 5.15 12.32 17.04
CA PHE A 165 6.28 11.83 17.84
C PHE A 165 7.62 12.44 17.43
N VAL A 166 7.66 13.29 16.40
CA VAL A 166 8.87 14.02 16.03
C VAL A 166 9.12 15.11 17.07
N PRO A 167 10.19 15.03 17.87
CA PRO A 167 10.46 16.02 18.89
C PRO A 167 10.80 17.36 18.22
N ARG A 168 10.18 18.44 18.71
CA ARG A 168 10.42 19.80 18.19
C ARG A 168 11.67 20.47 18.76
N THR A 169 12.31 19.89 19.77
CA THR A 169 13.45 20.52 20.45
C THR A 169 14.78 19.99 19.92
N ARG A 170 15.72 20.89 19.65
CA ARG A 170 17.09 20.53 19.18
C ARG A 170 17.82 19.61 20.16
N ARG A 171 17.52 19.71 21.46
CA ARG A 171 18.09 18.85 22.52
C ARG A 171 17.57 17.41 22.44
N ALA A 172 16.31 17.19 22.08
CA ALA A 172 15.75 15.85 21.92
C ALA A 172 16.31 15.16 20.66
N TRP A 173 16.58 15.91 19.59
CA TRP A 173 17.28 15.37 18.42
C TRP A 173 18.69 14.87 18.74
N ALA A 174 19.44 15.57 19.59
CA ALA A 174 20.79 15.13 20.01
C ALA A 174 20.77 13.82 20.82
N VAL A 175 19.78 13.66 21.70
CA VAL A 175 19.60 12.42 22.48
C VAL A 175 19.17 11.27 21.57
N ILE A 176 18.21 11.51 20.66
CA ILE A 176 17.72 10.49 19.73
C ILE A 176 18.79 10.10 18.70
N SER A 177 19.58 11.05 18.19
CA SER A 177 20.70 10.72 17.31
C SER A 177 21.76 9.90 18.04
N GLY A 178 22.04 10.20 19.32
CA GLY A 178 22.94 9.38 20.13
C GLY A 178 22.45 7.95 20.31
N VAL A 179 21.17 7.77 20.64
CA VAL A 179 20.56 6.44 20.88
C VAL A 179 20.33 5.66 19.59
N ALA A 180 20.14 6.31 18.44
CA ALA A 180 19.89 5.64 17.16
C ALA A 180 21.19 5.26 16.41
N VAL A 181 22.26 6.04 16.58
CA VAL A 181 23.53 5.79 15.88
C VAL A 181 24.23 4.56 16.44
N THR A 182 24.26 4.34 17.75
CA THR A 182 24.98 3.20 18.35
C THR A 182 24.47 1.84 17.87
N PRO A 183 23.15 1.56 17.87
CA PRO A 183 22.62 0.28 17.37
C PRO A 183 22.87 0.11 15.87
N ALA A 184 22.75 1.17 15.08
CA ALA A 184 22.98 1.12 13.64
C ALA A 184 24.45 0.80 13.32
N SER A 185 25.40 1.42 14.04
CA SER A 185 26.83 1.12 13.90
C SER A 185 27.17 -0.31 14.31
N VAL A 186 26.55 -0.83 15.38
CA VAL A 186 26.73 -2.24 15.81
C VAL A 186 26.19 -3.20 14.75
N VAL A 187 24.99 -2.96 14.21
CA VAL A 187 24.41 -3.78 13.14
C VAL A 187 25.28 -3.75 11.88
N ALA A 188 25.77 -2.56 11.50
CA ALA A 188 26.67 -2.42 10.35
C ALA A 188 28.01 -3.15 10.56
N LEU A 189 28.59 -3.09 11.76
CA LEU A 189 29.81 -3.82 12.12
C LEU A 189 29.60 -5.34 12.12
N VAL A 190 28.46 -5.81 12.63
CA VAL A 190 28.10 -7.24 12.61
C VAL A 190 27.94 -7.73 11.17
N LEU A 191 27.20 -6.99 10.34
CA LEU A 191 27.06 -7.32 8.92
C LEU A 191 28.42 -7.31 8.21
N TYR A 192 29.25 -6.31 8.46
CA TYR A 192 30.60 -6.24 7.91
C TYR A 192 31.46 -7.44 8.34
N ALA A 193 31.44 -7.83 9.62
CA ALA A 193 32.16 -8.98 10.12
C ALA A 193 31.68 -10.30 9.50
N VAL A 194 30.36 -10.48 9.37
CA VAL A 194 29.73 -11.64 8.71
C VAL A 194 30.19 -11.80 7.28
N PHE A 195 30.16 -10.71 6.50
CA PHE A 195 30.48 -10.74 5.08
C PHE A 195 32.00 -10.74 4.81
N SER A 196 32.82 -10.28 5.76
CA SER A 196 34.28 -10.22 5.60
C SER A 196 35.01 -11.52 5.94
N SER A 197 34.38 -12.49 6.61
CA SER A 197 35.01 -13.78 6.93
C SER A 197 34.42 -14.92 6.09
N SER A 198 35.19 -15.47 5.15
CA SER A 198 34.76 -16.61 4.32
C SER A 198 34.74 -17.96 5.07
N SER A 199 35.02 -17.97 6.37
CA SER A 199 35.18 -19.17 7.19
C SER A 199 34.15 -19.33 8.31
N MET A 200 33.24 -18.37 8.51
CA MET A 200 32.20 -18.51 9.53
C MET A 200 31.02 -19.32 9.01
N THR A 201 30.73 -20.43 9.66
CA THR A 201 29.51 -21.18 9.37
C THR A 201 28.30 -20.41 9.91
N PRO A 202 27.11 -20.49 9.26
CA PRO A 202 25.90 -19.85 9.77
C PRO A 202 25.54 -20.23 11.21
N GLY A 203 25.98 -21.41 11.68
CA GLY A 203 25.78 -21.89 13.05
C GLY A 203 26.54 -21.07 14.08
N ASP A 204 27.79 -20.69 13.78
CA ASP A 204 28.63 -19.90 14.70
C ASP A 204 28.08 -18.49 14.91
N LEU A 205 27.47 -17.92 13.86
CA LEU A 205 26.80 -16.62 13.93
C LEU A 205 25.54 -16.66 14.79
N VAL A 206 24.70 -17.68 14.62
CA VAL A 206 23.50 -17.83 15.46
C VAL A 206 23.90 -18.07 16.92
N ALA A 207 24.93 -18.88 17.17
CA ALA A 207 25.45 -19.11 18.51
C ALA A 207 25.95 -17.81 19.14
N PHE A 208 26.79 -17.05 18.44
CA PHE A 208 27.33 -15.76 18.89
C PHE A 208 26.23 -14.72 19.11
N VAL A 209 25.32 -14.54 18.16
CA VAL A 209 24.19 -13.60 18.27
C VAL A 209 23.30 -13.98 19.44
N SER A 210 23.00 -15.27 19.62
CA SER A 210 22.19 -15.73 20.75
C SER A 210 22.87 -15.49 22.10
N TRP A 211 24.19 -15.68 22.17
CA TRP A 211 24.98 -15.41 23.36
C TRP A 211 25.02 -13.91 23.66
N GLN A 212 25.30 -13.08 22.65
CA GLN A 212 25.33 -11.62 22.78
C GLN A 212 23.96 -11.05 23.19
N LEU A 213 22.87 -11.62 22.66
CA LEU A 213 21.50 -11.27 23.07
C LEU A 213 21.29 -11.61 24.54
N ARG A 214 21.64 -12.82 24.98
CA ARG A 214 21.50 -13.23 26.39
C ARG A 214 22.29 -12.32 27.33
N ASP A 215 23.52 -11.98 26.96
CA ASP A 215 24.40 -11.14 27.76
C ASP A 215 23.92 -9.68 27.81
N SER A 216 23.43 -9.16 26.68
CA SER A 216 22.81 -7.83 26.61
C SER A 216 21.52 -7.78 27.43
N PHE A 217 20.70 -8.83 27.41
CA PHE A 217 19.51 -8.94 28.24
C PHE A 217 19.85 -9.04 29.73
N ALA A 218 20.92 -9.74 30.08
CA ALA A 218 21.41 -9.80 31.46
C ALA A 218 21.90 -8.44 31.94
N ALA A 219 22.65 -7.70 31.13
CA ALA A 219 23.15 -6.37 31.44
C ALA A 219 22.05 -5.29 31.47
N LEU A 220 21.03 -5.41 30.60
CA LEU A 220 19.81 -4.60 30.69
C LEU A 220 19.01 -4.96 31.93
N GLY A 221 18.93 -6.25 32.25
CA GLY A 221 18.26 -6.77 33.44
C GLY A 221 18.87 -6.21 34.71
N SER A 222 20.20 -6.23 34.86
CA SER A 222 20.89 -5.68 36.02
C SER A 222 20.72 -4.17 36.15
N ARG A 223 20.91 -3.41 35.05
CA ARG A 223 20.67 -1.96 35.05
C ARG A 223 19.21 -1.60 35.31
N ALA A 224 18.27 -2.40 34.80
CA ALA A 224 16.87 -2.24 35.10
C ALA A 224 16.57 -2.58 36.56
N TYR A 225 17.27 -3.55 37.16
CA TYR A 225 17.16 -3.90 38.58
C TYR A 225 17.69 -2.79 39.49
N ASP A 226 18.86 -2.23 39.17
CA ASP A 226 19.46 -1.12 39.92
C ASP A 226 18.58 0.14 39.81
N TRP A 227 18.12 0.46 38.59
CA TRP A 227 17.18 1.55 38.36
C TRP A 227 15.82 1.30 39.04
N ALA A 228 15.37 0.05 39.06
CA ALA A 228 14.13 -0.34 39.71
C ALA A 228 14.22 -0.12 41.22
N ILE A 229 15.27 -0.60 41.88
CA ILE A 229 15.45 -0.46 43.34
C ILE A 229 15.51 1.01 43.77
N GLU A 230 16.11 1.89 42.95
CA GLU A 230 16.23 3.31 43.28
C GLU A 230 15.01 4.17 42.88
N SER A 231 14.07 3.64 42.09
CA SER A 231 13.03 4.45 41.46
C SER A 231 11.65 4.33 42.14
N PRO A 232 11.03 5.46 42.54
CA PRO A 232 9.62 5.50 42.95
C PRO A 232 8.65 5.00 41.86
N VAL A 233 9.10 4.93 40.61
CA VAL A 233 8.32 4.43 39.45
C VAL A 233 8.06 2.93 39.56
N LEU A 234 8.90 2.18 40.27
CA LEU A 234 8.72 0.74 40.45
C LEU A 234 7.40 0.43 41.15
N PHE A 235 7.04 1.23 42.18
CA PHE A 235 5.75 1.12 42.86
C PHE A 235 4.57 1.40 41.92
N GLN A 236 4.73 2.36 41.00
CA GLN A 236 3.72 2.65 39.99
C GLN A 236 3.55 1.50 39.00
N VAL A 237 4.65 0.97 38.47
CA VAL A 237 4.60 -0.17 37.52
C VAL A 237 4.05 -1.42 38.20
N PHE A 238 4.43 -1.68 39.45
CA PHE A 238 3.88 -2.80 40.23
C PHE A 238 2.38 -2.64 40.46
N SER A 239 1.91 -1.42 40.78
CA SER A 239 0.48 -1.16 40.97
C SER A 239 -0.33 -1.32 39.67
N VAL A 240 0.26 -1.01 38.51
CA VAL A 240 -0.35 -1.29 37.20
C VAL A 240 -0.38 -2.78 36.93
N PHE A 241 0.70 -3.51 37.21
CA PHE A 241 0.75 -4.97 37.05
C PHE A 241 -0.21 -5.69 37.97
N GLU A 242 -0.36 -5.23 39.21
CA GLU A 242 -1.31 -5.78 40.17
C GLU A 242 -2.76 -5.50 39.75
N GLY A 243 -3.04 -4.30 39.22
CA GLY A 243 -4.33 -3.98 38.59
C GLY A 243 -4.62 -4.86 37.37
N LEU A 244 -3.60 -5.15 36.57
CA LEU A 244 -3.70 -6.04 35.41
C LEU A 244 -3.90 -7.51 35.82
N ALA A 245 -3.24 -7.95 36.90
CA ALA A 245 -3.36 -9.31 37.43
C ALA A 245 -4.73 -9.57 38.08
N ARG A 246 -5.35 -8.56 38.70
CA ARG A 246 -6.72 -8.64 39.23
C ARG A 246 -7.79 -8.63 38.14
N SER A 247 -7.45 -8.25 36.90
CA SER A 247 -8.39 -8.14 35.79
C SER A 247 -7.92 -8.95 34.56
N PRO A 248 -8.25 -10.25 34.48
CA PRO A 248 -7.77 -11.12 33.40
C PRO A 248 -8.13 -10.61 31.99
N GLY A 249 -9.22 -9.84 31.86
CA GLY A 249 -9.60 -9.19 30.60
C GLY A 249 -8.63 -8.08 30.15
N LEU A 250 -8.11 -7.26 31.07
CA LEU A 250 -7.14 -6.21 30.72
C LEU A 250 -5.76 -6.80 30.41
N ALA A 251 -5.36 -7.86 31.09
CA ALA A 251 -4.14 -8.60 30.77
C ALA A 251 -4.21 -9.20 29.35
N ALA A 252 -5.33 -9.82 28.99
CA ALA A 252 -5.55 -10.32 27.64
C ALA A 252 -5.56 -9.21 26.59
N ALA A 253 -6.20 -8.06 26.88
CA ALA A 253 -6.22 -6.91 25.99
C ALA A 253 -4.82 -6.28 25.80
N ALA A 254 -4.02 -6.20 26.87
CA ALA A 254 -2.65 -5.71 26.81
C ALA A 254 -1.77 -6.65 25.97
N LEU A 255 -1.84 -7.96 26.18
CA LEU A 255 -1.10 -8.95 25.38
C LEU A 255 -1.50 -8.90 23.90
N LEU A 256 -2.80 -8.79 23.61
CA LEU A 256 -3.29 -8.61 22.23
C LEU A 256 -2.80 -7.29 21.62
N GLY A 257 -2.78 -6.21 22.40
CA GLY A 257 -2.25 -4.92 21.98
C GLY A 257 -0.77 -4.99 21.61
N THR A 258 0.05 -5.61 22.47
CA THR A 258 1.48 -5.79 22.22
C THR A 258 1.73 -6.69 21.02
N ALA A 259 0.99 -7.79 20.88
CA ALA A 259 1.07 -8.67 19.71
C ALA A 259 0.70 -7.94 18.40
N ALA A 260 -0.36 -7.13 18.43
CA ALA A 260 -0.79 -6.33 17.28
C ALA A 260 0.25 -5.27 16.90
N LEU A 261 0.88 -4.62 17.88
CA LEU A 261 1.96 -3.66 17.65
C LEU A 261 3.20 -4.34 17.05
N SER A 262 3.60 -5.50 17.56
CA SER A 262 4.72 -6.28 17.00
C SER A 262 4.43 -6.73 15.57
N ALA A 263 3.21 -7.21 15.29
CA ALA A 263 2.80 -7.59 13.94
C ALA A 263 2.80 -6.38 12.99
N ALA A 264 2.34 -5.22 13.44
CA ALA A 264 2.37 -3.99 12.65
C ALA A 264 3.80 -3.52 12.35
N ALA A 265 4.71 -3.61 13.33
CA ALA A 265 6.12 -3.29 13.15
C ALA A 265 6.80 -4.23 12.13
N LEU A 266 6.52 -5.54 12.24
CA LEU A 266 7.05 -6.54 11.30
C LEU A 266 6.52 -6.33 9.88
N TRP A 267 5.24 -6.01 9.73
CA TRP A 267 4.64 -5.68 8.44
C TRP A 267 5.26 -4.42 7.82
N PHE A 268 5.51 -3.39 8.63
CA PHE A 268 6.16 -2.17 8.15
C PHE A 268 7.58 -2.46 7.66
N LEU A 269 8.37 -3.21 8.43
CA LEU A 269 9.71 -3.65 8.05
C LEU A 269 9.71 -4.43 6.73
N TYR A 270 8.78 -5.39 6.58
CA TYR A 270 8.61 -6.16 5.36
C TYR A 270 8.33 -5.26 4.15
N ARG A 271 7.45 -4.28 4.31
CA ARG A 271 7.10 -3.34 3.24
C ARG A 271 8.28 -2.44 2.86
N THR A 272 9.06 -1.98 3.83
CA THR A 272 10.28 -1.20 3.57
C THR A 272 11.30 -2.04 2.79
N LEU A 273 11.52 -3.30 3.19
CA LEU A 273 12.43 -4.20 2.48
C LEU A 273 12.02 -4.47 1.04
N GLN A 274 10.73 -4.63 0.77
CA GLN A 274 10.25 -4.80 -0.62
C GLN A 274 10.45 -3.55 -1.48
N SER A 275 10.26 -2.36 -0.92
CA SER A 275 10.43 -1.12 -1.68
C SER A 275 11.87 -0.93 -2.18
N HIS A 276 12.87 -1.32 -1.39
CA HIS A 276 14.28 -1.21 -1.80
C HIS A 276 14.68 -2.19 -2.91
N ARG A 277 14.15 -3.42 -2.91
CA ARG A 277 14.43 -4.39 -4.00
C ARG A 277 13.95 -3.93 -5.38
N SER A 278 12.91 -3.08 -5.44
CA SER A 278 12.36 -2.58 -6.70
C SER A 278 13.19 -1.48 -7.39
N VAL A 279 14.19 -0.94 -6.69
CA VAL A 279 15.05 0.13 -7.20
C VAL A 279 16.34 -0.43 -7.80
N GLU A 280 16.92 -1.49 -7.23
CA GLU A 280 18.16 -2.10 -7.73
C GLU A 280 18.01 -2.82 -9.08
N GLY A 281 16.81 -3.26 -9.44
CA GLY A 281 16.56 -3.96 -10.72
C GLY A 281 16.48 -3.06 -11.97
N ARG A 282 16.48 -1.73 -11.82
CA ARG A 282 16.30 -0.79 -12.95
C ARG A 282 17.57 -0.09 -13.44
N THR A 283 18.72 -0.37 -12.82
CA THR A 283 19.99 0.32 -13.13
C THR A 283 20.95 -0.46 -14.04
N TYR A 284 20.51 -1.59 -14.58
CA TYR A 284 21.30 -2.40 -15.52
C TYR A 284 20.44 -2.84 -16.72
N ALA A 285 19.98 -1.86 -17.51
CA ALA A 285 19.45 -2.06 -18.85
C ALA A 285 19.83 -0.87 -19.71
#